data_AF-A0A2Z5ZJH7-F1
#
_entry.id   AF-A0A2Z5ZJH7-F1
#
_cell.length_a   1.000
_cell.length_b   1.000
_cell.length_c   1.000
_cell.angle_alpha   90.00
_cell.angle_beta   90.00
_cell.angle_gamma   90.00
#
_symmetry.space_group_name_H-M   'P 1'
#
loop_
_entity.id
_entity.type
_entity.pdbx_description
1 polymer ?
#
loop_
_entity_poly.entity_id
_entity_poly.type
_entity_poly.pdbx_seq_one_letter_code
_entity_poly.pdbx_strand_id
1 'polypeptide(L)'
;MRRAALSAGQLYQALAALLRQTMLGEGPPRKLDHLRWLVAPDILSFGYALRTTLSSLIALGIALWWELGSPQWAALTVWMVAQGTRGKSIAKARWHMFGMVVGTICAVVLVACMPQAPLLYVLSLALGIGAFCFIGTLLPGPAAMTNYRIHGMRASGFTYAIIALDGVLAPDHIFEIAMARATYITLGIVIETTVSSLFQYRLENRARNRLATNFLQALGGATRSLVRLLGGDRQAIAHSTDVFGTILTLSDQVEFAEIEMGRHQHEGDHARAALAAMTILMSRGLELGALLAVPNSQGSRYQATAAQATTFLQTLPTRLAGEQPIQPVLADLALLRATCRELASTCLEEEMVAATHPQ
;
A
#
# COMPACT_ATOMS: atom_id res chain seq x y z
N MET A 1 1.21 19.95 -58.80
CA MET A 1 0.09 19.02 -58.56
C MET A 1 0.51 17.59 -58.93
N ARG A 2 0.92 16.76 -57.96
CA ARG A 2 1.09 15.30 -58.15
C ARG A 2 0.36 14.61 -57.00
N ARG A 3 -0.86 14.12 -57.26
CA ARG A 3 -1.65 13.31 -56.34
C ARG A 3 -1.01 11.93 -56.28
N ALA A 4 -0.30 11.62 -55.18
CA ALA A 4 0.07 10.24 -54.86
C ALA A 4 -1.21 9.53 -54.39
N ALA A 5 -1.80 8.73 -55.29
CA ALA A 5 -2.86 7.81 -54.93
C ALA A 5 -2.24 6.69 -54.07
N LEU A 6 -2.37 6.83 -52.74
CA LEU A 6 -2.04 5.77 -51.79
C LEU A 6 -2.91 4.56 -52.14
N SER A 7 -2.27 3.46 -52.54
CA SER A 7 -2.98 2.23 -52.88
C SER A 7 -3.66 1.66 -51.63
N ALA A 8 -4.85 1.06 -51.79
CA ALA A 8 -5.63 0.50 -50.68
C ALA A 8 -4.81 -0.52 -49.84
N GLY A 9 -3.84 -1.20 -50.44
CA GLY A 9 -2.93 -2.10 -49.74
C GLY A 9 -1.94 -1.39 -48.80
N GLN A 10 -1.43 -0.22 -49.18
CA GLN A 10 -0.57 0.60 -48.30
C GLN A 10 -1.36 1.18 -47.13
N LEU A 11 -2.63 1.55 -47.36
CA LEU A 11 -3.50 2.04 -46.31
C LEU A 11 -3.87 0.92 -45.33
N TYR A 12 -4.14 -0.30 -45.81
CA TYR A 12 -4.36 -1.48 -44.97
C TYR A 12 -3.11 -1.84 -44.14
N GLN A 13 -1.91 -1.83 -44.74
CA GLN A 13 -0.67 -2.11 -44.02
C GLN A 13 -0.34 -1.02 -42.99
N ALA A 14 -0.60 0.25 -43.30
CA ALA A 14 -0.43 1.35 -42.34
C ALA A 14 -1.43 1.23 -41.19
N LEU A 15 -2.68 0.86 -41.46
CA LEU A 15 -3.72 0.69 -40.44
C LEU A 15 -3.49 -0.57 -39.58
N ALA A 16 -3.02 -1.66 -40.20
CA ALA A 16 -2.61 -2.88 -39.50
C ALA A 16 -1.35 -2.67 -38.65
N ALA A 17 -0.37 -1.88 -39.14
CA ALA A 17 0.80 -1.50 -38.36
C ALA A 17 0.43 -0.57 -37.20
N LEU A 18 -0.50 0.36 -37.42
CA LEU A 18 -1.02 1.25 -36.38
C LEU A 18 -1.77 0.45 -35.30
N LEU A 19 -2.65 -0.48 -35.69
CA LEU A 19 -3.35 -1.40 -34.80
C LEU A 19 -2.37 -2.29 -34.03
N ARG A 20 -1.35 -2.82 -34.70
CA ARG A 20 -0.32 -3.66 -34.07
C ARG A 20 0.52 -2.86 -33.07
N GLN A 21 0.87 -1.60 -33.38
CA GLN A 21 1.57 -0.69 -32.48
C GLN A 21 0.72 -0.27 -31.27
N THR A 22 -0.58 -0.02 -31.46
CA THR A 22 -1.48 0.31 -30.34
C THR A 22 -1.72 -0.87 -29.41
N MET A 23 -1.70 -2.10 -29.93
CA MET A 23 -1.97 -3.31 -29.16
C MET A 23 -0.73 -3.87 -28.43
N LEU A 24 0.48 -3.75 -29.01
CA LEU A 24 1.69 -4.41 -28.47
C LEU A 24 2.66 -3.47 -27.73
N GLY A 25 2.44 -2.15 -27.75
CA GLY A 25 3.18 -1.22 -26.89
C GLY A 25 4.66 -1.03 -27.22
N GLU A 26 5.15 -1.53 -28.35
CA GLU A 26 6.53 -1.28 -28.80
C GLU A 26 6.61 0.01 -29.63
N GLY A 27 6.91 1.13 -28.96
CA GLY A 27 7.18 2.41 -29.61
C GLY A 27 7.56 3.53 -28.61
N PRO A 28 8.23 4.60 -29.07
CA PRO A 28 8.62 5.73 -28.22
C PRO A 28 7.39 6.43 -27.61
N PRO A 29 7.48 6.95 -26.37
CA PRO A 29 6.33 7.46 -25.63
C PRO A 29 5.69 8.64 -26.36
N ARG A 30 4.39 8.53 -26.67
CA ARG A 30 3.61 9.57 -27.36
C ARG A 30 2.83 10.41 -26.36
N LYS A 31 2.58 11.68 -26.68
CA LYS A 31 1.77 12.61 -25.86
C LYS A 31 0.38 12.09 -25.45
N LEU A 32 -0.17 11.12 -26.19
CA LEU A 32 -1.48 10.51 -25.95
C LEU A 32 -1.42 9.18 -25.17
N ASP A 33 -0.25 8.79 -24.65
CA ASP A 33 -0.11 7.57 -23.84
C ASP A 33 -0.98 7.60 -22.58
N HIS A 34 -1.33 8.79 -22.09
CA HIS A 34 -2.27 8.99 -20.98
C HIS A 34 -3.72 8.57 -21.30
N LEU A 35 -4.09 8.35 -22.57
CA LEU A 35 -5.41 7.85 -22.99
C LEU A 35 -5.41 6.35 -23.31
N ARG A 36 -4.26 5.67 -23.18
CA ARG A 36 -4.15 4.23 -23.50
C ARG A 36 -5.05 3.36 -22.63
N TRP A 37 -5.33 3.77 -21.39
CA TRP A 37 -6.27 3.08 -20.50
C TRP A 37 -7.71 3.04 -21.03
N LEU A 38 -8.09 3.97 -21.91
CA LEU A 38 -9.42 4.03 -22.51
C LEU A 38 -9.56 3.04 -23.69
N VAL A 39 -8.46 2.76 -24.40
CA VAL A 39 -8.45 1.99 -25.66
C VAL A 39 -7.99 0.55 -25.45
N ALA A 40 -7.15 0.28 -24.46
CA ALA A 40 -6.67 -1.07 -24.12
C ALA A 40 -6.60 -1.23 -22.59
N PRO A 41 -7.73 -1.52 -21.91
CA PRO A 41 -7.70 -1.79 -20.49
C PRO A 41 -6.93 -3.09 -20.23
N ASP A 42 -6.08 -3.07 -19.21
CA ASP A 42 -5.44 -4.28 -18.70
C ASP A 42 -6.51 -5.31 -18.32
N ILE A 43 -6.34 -6.57 -18.73
CA ILE A 43 -7.33 -7.66 -18.57
C ILE A 43 -7.74 -7.80 -17.09
N LEU A 44 -6.79 -7.58 -16.18
CA LEU A 44 -7.02 -7.61 -14.73
C LEU A 44 -7.93 -6.46 -14.27
N SER A 45 -7.72 -5.25 -14.82
CA SER A 45 -8.55 -4.08 -14.52
C SER A 45 -9.97 -4.23 -15.07
N PHE A 46 -10.11 -4.81 -16.26
CA PHE A 46 -11.43 -5.15 -16.82
C PHE A 46 -12.15 -6.19 -15.98
N GLY A 47 -11.47 -7.27 -15.58
CA GLY A 47 -12.03 -8.29 -14.70
C GLY A 47 -12.46 -7.73 -13.33
N TYR A 48 -11.67 -6.83 -12.76
CA TYR A 48 -12.03 -6.12 -11.53
C TYR A 48 -13.28 -5.26 -11.69
N ALA A 49 -13.37 -4.48 -12.77
CA ALA A 49 -14.53 -3.64 -13.07
C ALA A 49 -15.78 -4.50 -13.24
N LEU A 50 -15.71 -5.56 -14.06
CA LEU A 50 -16.83 -6.47 -14.31
C LEU A 50 -17.33 -7.12 -13.02
N ARG A 51 -16.43 -7.63 -12.19
CA ARG A 51 -16.76 -8.22 -10.88
C ARG A 51 -17.45 -7.21 -9.97
N THR A 52 -16.92 -5.99 -9.89
CA THR A 52 -17.46 -4.94 -9.02
C THR A 52 -18.84 -4.50 -9.48
N THR A 53 -19.04 -4.36 -10.79
CA THR A 53 -20.35 -4.10 -11.40
C THR A 53 -21.33 -5.22 -11.09
N LEU A 54 -20.96 -6.49 -11.30
CA LEU A 54 -21.81 -7.64 -11.00
C LEU A 54 -22.18 -7.68 -9.51
N SER A 55 -21.21 -7.44 -8.62
CA SER A 55 -21.45 -7.37 -7.16
C SER A 55 -22.46 -6.27 -6.83
N SER A 56 -22.35 -5.11 -7.47
CA SER A 56 -23.27 -3.99 -7.23
C SER A 56 -24.68 -4.25 -7.76
N LEU A 57 -24.81 -4.95 -8.89
CA LEU A 57 -26.10 -5.37 -9.43
C LEU A 57 -26.77 -6.42 -8.55
N ILE A 58 -25.99 -7.36 -7.99
CA ILE A 58 -26.49 -8.34 -7.02
C ILE A 58 -26.98 -7.62 -5.75
N ALA A 59 -26.21 -6.66 -5.24
CA ALA A 59 -26.62 -5.84 -4.08
C ALA A 59 -27.88 -5.02 -4.35
N LEU A 60 -27.97 -4.41 -5.53
CA LEU A 60 -29.15 -3.67 -5.94
C LEU A 60 -30.36 -4.60 -6.08
N GLY A 61 -30.20 -5.78 -6.68
CA GLY A 61 -31.26 -6.76 -6.86
C GLY A 61 -31.80 -7.27 -5.54
N ILE A 62 -30.93 -7.60 -4.58
CA ILE A 62 -31.36 -8.02 -3.23
C ILE A 62 -32.02 -6.86 -2.48
N ALA A 63 -31.50 -5.64 -2.62
CA ALA A 63 -32.09 -4.48 -1.97
C ALA A 63 -33.50 -4.14 -2.50
N LEU A 64 -33.72 -4.30 -3.81
CA LEU A 64 -35.02 -4.18 -4.44
C LEU A 64 -35.97 -5.29 -3.99
N TRP A 65 -35.47 -6.53 -3.88
CA TRP A 65 -36.26 -7.67 -3.43
C TRP A 65 -36.71 -7.58 -1.97
N TRP A 66 -35.89 -6.96 -1.11
CA TRP A 66 -36.26 -6.64 0.27
C TRP A 66 -37.12 -5.38 0.41
N GLU A 67 -37.48 -4.74 -0.70
CA GLU A 67 -38.31 -3.52 -0.71
C GLU A 67 -37.71 -2.38 0.15
N LEU A 68 -36.37 -2.31 0.21
CA LEU A 68 -35.67 -1.27 0.95
C LEU A 68 -35.99 0.09 0.35
N GLY A 69 -36.33 1.08 1.20
CA GLY A 69 -36.80 2.40 0.73
C GLY A 69 -35.82 3.19 -0.16
N SER A 70 -34.53 2.83 -0.20
CA SER A 70 -33.55 3.47 -1.08
C SER A 70 -32.43 2.50 -1.50
N PRO A 71 -32.68 1.63 -2.49
CA PRO A 71 -31.79 0.52 -2.84
C PRO A 71 -30.47 0.98 -3.50
N GLN A 72 -30.45 2.19 -4.07
CA GLN A 72 -29.24 2.80 -4.67
C GLN A 72 -28.04 2.86 -3.71
N TRP A 73 -28.28 2.98 -2.41
CA TRP A 73 -27.21 3.06 -1.42
C TRP A 73 -26.48 1.72 -1.19
N ALA A 74 -27.16 0.59 -1.39
CA ALA A 74 -26.51 -0.73 -1.35
C ALA A 74 -25.47 -0.85 -2.47
N ALA A 75 -25.85 -0.46 -3.70
CA ALA A 75 -24.96 -0.47 -4.85
C ALA A 75 -23.78 0.50 -4.69
N LEU A 76 -24.04 1.73 -4.21
CA LEU A 76 -22.99 2.72 -3.94
C LEU A 76 -21.99 2.22 -2.88
N THR A 77 -22.47 1.52 -1.86
CA THR A 77 -21.61 0.93 -0.82
C THR A 77 -20.64 -0.09 -1.41
N VAL A 78 -21.11 -0.96 -2.32
CA VAL A 78 -20.25 -1.93 -3.01
C VAL A 78 -19.11 -1.22 -3.73
N TRP A 79 -19.41 -0.15 -4.48
CA TRP A 79 -18.40 0.62 -5.21
C TRP A 79 -17.45 1.37 -4.27
N MET A 80 -17.98 1.88 -3.17
CA MET A 80 -17.20 2.59 -2.16
C MET A 80 -16.21 1.66 -1.47
N VAL A 81 -16.60 0.42 -1.17
CA VAL A 81 -15.78 -0.53 -0.41
C VAL A 81 -14.87 -1.37 -1.29
N ALA A 82 -15.25 -1.64 -2.54
CA ALA A 82 -14.47 -2.46 -3.46
C ALA A 82 -13.02 -1.95 -3.61
N GLN A 83 -12.06 -2.87 -3.45
CA GLN A 83 -10.63 -2.64 -3.66
C GLN A 83 -10.02 -3.75 -4.51
N GLY A 84 -8.93 -3.43 -5.23
CA GLY A 84 -8.25 -4.38 -6.12
C GLY A 84 -7.54 -5.55 -5.42
N THR A 85 -7.62 -5.65 -4.09
CA THR A 85 -6.97 -6.71 -3.30
C THR A 85 -7.86 -7.06 -2.11
N ARG A 86 -8.00 -8.34 -1.78
CA ARG A 86 -8.90 -8.81 -0.70
C ARG A 86 -8.57 -8.17 0.64
N GLY A 87 -7.29 -8.15 1.03
CA GLY A 87 -6.87 -7.54 2.29
C GLY A 87 -7.27 -6.06 2.41
N LYS A 88 -7.11 -5.30 1.32
CA LYS A 88 -7.51 -3.88 1.25
C LYS A 88 -9.03 -3.70 1.30
N SER A 89 -9.79 -4.56 0.63
CA SER A 89 -11.26 -4.49 0.63
C SER A 89 -11.82 -4.76 2.03
N ILE A 90 -11.32 -5.82 2.69
CA ILE A 90 -11.73 -6.17 4.06
C ILE A 90 -11.35 -5.07 5.05
N ALA A 91 -10.13 -4.53 4.97
CA ALA A 91 -9.71 -3.42 5.83
C ALA A 91 -10.61 -2.18 5.65
N LYS A 92 -10.93 -1.83 4.40
CA LYS A 92 -11.83 -0.71 4.09
C LYS A 92 -13.26 -0.95 4.58
N ALA A 93 -13.79 -2.15 4.34
CA ALA A 93 -15.11 -2.57 4.78
C ALA A 93 -15.27 -2.48 6.30
N ARG A 94 -14.27 -2.94 7.06
CA ARG A 94 -14.28 -2.92 8.53
C ARG A 94 -14.37 -1.50 9.08
N TRP A 95 -13.52 -0.59 8.58
CA TRP A 95 -13.55 0.80 9.02
C TRP A 95 -14.79 1.54 8.56
N HIS A 96 -15.32 1.22 7.38
CA HIS A 96 -16.59 1.74 6.92
C HIS A 96 -17.73 1.29 7.84
N MET A 97 -17.80 0.00 8.19
CA MET A 97 -18.82 -0.54 9.08
C MET A 97 -18.74 0.06 10.50
N PHE A 98 -17.53 0.24 11.03
CA PHE A 98 -17.34 0.93 12.31
C PHE A 98 -17.87 2.36 12.24
N GLY A 99 -17.51 3.10 11.19
CA GLY A 99 -17.95 4.48 11.04
C GLY A 99 -19.47 4.61 10.90
N MET A 100 -20.10 3.68 10.19
CA MET A 100 -21.55 3.60 10.07
C MET A 100 -22.26 3.46 11.40
N VAL A 101 -21.81 2.54 12.25
CA VAL A 101 -22.42 2.30 13.56
C VAL A 101 -22.32 3.56 14.41
N VAL A 102 -21.13 4.17 14.48
CA VAL A 102 -20.92 5.40 15.25
C VAL A 102 -21.77 6.55 14.70
N GLY A 103 -21.74 6.80 13.39
CA GLY A 103 -22.51 7.87 12.76
C GLY A 103 -24.01 7.72 12.91
N THR A 104 -24.52 6.49 12.80
CA THR A 104 -25.95 6.16 12.98
C THR A 104 -26.40 6.44 14.41
N ILE A 105 -25.65 5.98 15.41
CA ILE A 105 -25.97 6.21 16.82
C ILE A 105 -25.99 7.70 17.12
N CYS A 106 -24.96 8.43 16.72
CA CYS A 106 -24.89 9.88 16.94
C CYS A 106 -26.03 10.63 16.24
N ALA A 107 -26.45 10.19 15.06
CA ALA A 107 -27.54 10.84 14.31
C ALA A 107 -28.87 10.68 15.04
N VAL A 108 -29.18 9.46 15.49
CA VAL A 108 -30.41 9.19 16.26
C VAL A 108 -30.43 10.04 17.54
N VAL A 109 -29.30 10.15 18.24
CA VAL A 109 -29.19 11.00 19.44
C VAL A 109 -29.44 12.48 19.10
N LEU A 110 -28.88 12.98 18.00
CA LEU A 110 -29.11 14.37 17.58
C LEU A 110 -30.59 14.67 17.33
N VAL A 111 -31.25 13.81 16.53
CA VAL A 111 -32.67 14.00 16.18
C VAL A 111 -33.57 13.86 17.42
N ALA A 112 -33.26 12.94 18.32
CA ALA A 112 -34.01 12.75 19.55
C ALA A 112 -33.90 13.94 20.52
N CYS A 113 -32.72 14.57 20.61
CA CYS A 113 -32.48 15.65 21.58
C CYS A 113 -32.97 17.02 21.12
N MET A 114 -32.89 17.34 19.82
CA MET A 114 -33.09 18.72 19.34
C MET A 114 -34.05 18.88 18.15
N PRO A 115 -35.20 18.17 18.08
CA PRO A 115 -36.09 18.31 16.92
C PRO A 115 -36.78 19.69 16.85
N GLN A 116 -36.93 20.38 17.98
CA GLN A 116 -37.72 21.62 18.10
C GLN A 116 -36.91 22.91 17.86
N ALA A 117 -35.58 22.83 17.76
CA ALA A 117 -34.70 24.00 17.70
C ALA A 117 -33.81 23.98 16.43
N PRO A 118 -34.29 24.51 15.29
CA PRO A 118 -33.61 24.38 13.99
C PRO A 118 -32.19 24.95 13.97
N LEU A 119 -31.94 26.07 14.66
CA LEU A 119 -30.61 26.69 14.71
C LEU A 119 -29.60 25.82 15.47
N LEU A 120 -29.99 25.32 16.65
CA LEU A 120 -29.16 24.43 17.46
C LEU A 120 -28.92 23.09 16.75
N TYR A 121 -29.92 22.62 16.01
CA TYR A 121 -29.82 21.41 15.20
C TYR A 121 -28.72 21.52 14.13
N VAL A 122 -28.75 22.58 13.32
CA VAL A 122 -27.76 22.80 12.26
C VAL A 122 -26.35 23.02 12.83
N LEU A 123 -26.23 23.75 13.94
CA LEU A 123 -24.93 23.95 14.61
C LEU A 123 -24.37 22.63 15.16
N SER A 124 -25.20 21.81 15.80
CA SER A 124 -24.81 20.50 16.32
C SER A 124 -24.49 19.50 15.22
N LEU A 125 -25.19 19.57 14.09
CA LEU A 125 -24.89 18.83 12.88
C LEU A 125 -23.51 19.20 12.33
N ALA A 126 -23.24 20.49 12.14
CA ALA A 126 -21.96 20.99 11.64
C ALA A 126 -20.81 20.63 12.59
N LEU A 127 -21.01 20.82 13.90
CA LEU A 127 -20.01 20.49 14.92
C LEU A 127 -19.75 18.99 14.99
N GLY A 128 -20.79 18.15 14.86
CA GLY A 128 -20.65 16.70 14.79
C GLY A 128 -19.82 16.25 13.58
N ILE A 129 -20.09 16.78 12.38
CA ILE A 129 -19.30 16.48 11.18
C ILE A 129 -17.84 16.90 11.38
N GLY A 130 -17.62 18.11 11.91
CA GLY A 130 -16.28 18.61 12.24
C GLY A 130 -15.55 17.72 13.24
N ALA A 131 -16.24 17.27 14.29
CA ALA A 131 -15.71 16.37 15.30
C ALA A 131 -15.32 15.01 14.70
N PHE A 132 -16.15 14.41 13.82
CA PHE A 132 -15.79 13.15 13.17
C PHE A 132 -14.53 13.29 12.30
N CYS A 133 -14.40 14.38 11.55
CA CYS A 133 -13.20 14.66 10.75
C CYS A 133 -11.96 14.90 11.63
N PHE A 134 -12.13 15.63 12.74
CA PHE A 134 -11.05 15.93 13.69
C PHE A 134 -10.57 14.65 14.40
N ILE A 135 -11.50 13.87 14.95
CA ILE A 135 -11.21 12.58 15.60
C ILE A 135 -10.57 11.63 14.59
N GLY A 136 -11.04 11.61 13.33
CA GLY A 136 -10.42 10.82 12.27
C GLY A 136 -8.94 11.12 12.05
N THR A 137 -8.55 12.39 12.12
CA THR A 137 -7.15 12.83 11.99
C THR A 137 -6.30 12.46 13.21
N LEU A 138 -6.88 12.52 14.41
CA LEU A 138 -6.16 12.28 15.67
C LEU A 138 -6.16 10.83 16.14
N LEU A 139 -6.90 9.94 15.47
CA LEU A 139 -7.10 8.58 15.95
C LEU A 139 -5.72 7.86 16.05
N PRO A 140 -5.29 7.38 17.24
CA PRO A 140 -3.98 6.73 17.41
C PRO A 140 -3.96 5.32 16.81
N GLY A 141 -2.99 4.98 15.96
CA GLY A 141 -2.89 3.65 15.37
C GLY A 141 -1.76 3.50 14.36
N PRO A 142 -1.61 2.32 13.74
CA PRO A 142 -0.55 2.06 12.77
C PRO A 142 -0.64 3.02 11.58
N ALA A 143 0.50 3.53 11.12
CA ALA A 143 0.59 4.47 9.99
C ALA A 143 -0.13 3.92 8.73
N ALA A 144 0.01 2.63 8.48
CA ALA A 144 -0.59 1.88 7.38
C ALA A 144 -2.13 1.94 7.34
N MET A 145 -2.80 1.92 8.51
CA MET A 145 -4.26 1.96 8.58
C MET A 145 -4.83 3.39 8.60
N THR A 146 -4.00 4.43 8.71
CA THR A 146 -4.45 5.82 8.89
C THR A 146 -5.42 6.26 7.81
N ASN A 147 -5.14 5.93 6.54
CA ASN A 147 -6.03 6.27 5.43
C ASN A 147 -7.41 5.61 5.52
N TYR A 148 -7.47 4.35 5.95
CA TYR A 148 -8.73 3.61 6.10
C TYR A 148 -9.52 4.06 7.33
N ARG A 149 -8.82 4.47 8.39
CA ARG A 149 -9.38 5.00 9.64
C ARG A 149 -10.03 6.36 9.43
N ILE A 150 -9.29 7.28 8.79
CA ILE A 150 -9.82 8.57 8.36
C ILE A 150 -11.01 8.36 7.42
N HIS A 151 -10.94 7.38 6.52
CA HIS A 151 -12.07 7.03 5.66
C HIS A 151 -13.30 6.57 6.47
N GLY A 152 -13.14 5.68 7.44
CA GLY A 152 -14.23 5.24 8.32
C GLY A 152 -14.86 6.39 9.09
N MET A 153 -14.04 7.27 9.68
CA MET A 153 -14.54 8.44 10.42
C MET A 153 -15.23 9.47 9.52
N ARG A 154 -14.74 9.69 8.30
CA ARG A 154 -15.46 10.49 7.30
C ARG A 154 -16.79 9.85 6.90
N ALA A 155 -16.83 8.53 6.78
CA ALA A 155 -18.08 7.82 6.53
C ALA A 155 -19.06 8.02 7.69
N SER A 156 -18.61 8.02 8.96
CA SER A 156 -19.45 8.39 10.10
C SER A 156 -20.08 9.76 9.95
N GLY A 157 -19.30 10.78 9.59
CA GLY A 157 -19.80 12.15 9.39
C GLY A 157 -20.80 12.27 8.25
N PHE A 158 -20.56 11.56 7.14
CA PHE A 158 -21.50 11.52 6.02
C PHE A 158 -22.82 10.84 6.40
N THR A 159 -22.75 9.69 7.06
CA THR A 159 -23.93 8.95 7.55
C THR A 159 -24.70 9.74 8.59
N TYR A 160 -23.98 10.38 9.52
CA TYR A 160 -24.55 11.27 10.51
C TYR A 160 -25.34 12.39 9.85
N ALA A 161 -24.74 13.07 8.88
CA ALA A 161 -25.38 14.16 8.15
C ALA A 161 -26.66 13.70 7.45
N ILE A 162 -26.58 12.57 6.75
CA ILE A 162 -27.69 12.03 5.98
C ILE A 162 -28.86 11.62 6.87
N ILE A 163 -28.62 10.83 7.92
CA ILE A 163 -29.68 10.34 8.81
C ILE A 163 -30.31 11.51 9.56
N ALA A 164 -29.51 12.49 9.97
CA ALA A 164 -30.00 13.71 10.58
C ALA A 164 -30.89 14.52 9.60
N LEU A 165 -30.47 14.71 8.35
CA LEU A 165 -31.26 15.46 7.38
C LEU A 165 -32.57 14.74 7.02
N ASP A 166 -32.53 13.43 6.83
CA ASP A 166 -33.74 12.63 6.60
C ASP A 166 -34.65 12.65 7.85
N GLY A 167 -34.06 12.58 9.03
CA GLY A 167 -34.73 12.57 10.33
C GLY A 167 -35.45 13.86 10.69
N VAL A 168 -34.97 15.02 10.22
CA VAL A 168 -35.64 16.30 10.49
C VAL A 168 -36.99 16.40 9.80
N LEU A 169 -37.17 15.70 8.68
CA LEU A 169 -38.42 15.67 7.92
C LEU A 169 -39.46 14.74 8.55
N ALA A 170 -39.02 13.69 9.23
CA ALA A 170 -39.88 12.71 9.90
C ALA A 170 -39.25 12.23 11.22
N PRO A 171 -39.26 13.04 12.30
CA PRO A 171 -38.60 12.71 13.56
C PRO A 171 -39.13 11.43 14.21
N ASP A 172 -40.44 11.16 14.06
CA ASP A 172 -41.11 9.99 14.64
C ASP A 172 -40.61 8.67 14.03
N HIS A 173 -40.08 8.70 12.80
CA HIS A 173 -39.59 7.53 12.06
C HIS A 173 -38.05 7.44 12.04
N ILE A 174 -37.34 8.21 12.87
CA ILE A 174 -35.88 8.27 12.86
C ILE A 174 -35.21 6.89 13.02
N PHE A 175 -35.77 6.03 13.87
CA PHE A 175 -35.22 4.69 14.08
C PHE A 175 -35.36 3.82 12.84
N GLU A 176 -36.49 3.90 12.14
CA GLU A 176 -36.74 3.17 10.89
C GLU A 176 -35.80 3.66 9.78
N ILE A 177 -35.62 4.98 9.66
CA ILE A 177 -34.66 5.60 8.74
C ILE A 177 -33.24 5.11 9.05
N ALA A 178 -32.82 5.16 10.33
CA ALA A 178 -31.51 4.73 10.78
C ALA A 178 -31.27 3.22 10.53
N MET A 179 -32.27 2.37 10.78
CA MET A 179 -32.19 0.93 10.57
C MET A 179 -32.18 0.56 9.09
N ALA A 180 -33.02 1.18 8.28
CA ALA A 180 -32.93 1.08 6.82
C ALA A 180 -31.53 1.50 6.35
N ARG A 181 -31.00 2.57 6.98
CA ARG A 181 -29.66 3.10 6.73
C ARG A 181 -28.52 2.14 7.06
N ALA A 182 -28.57 1.48 8.20
CA ALA A 182 -27.63 0.42 8.53
C ALA A 182 -27.75 -0.78 7.58
N THR A 183 -28.97 -1.17 7.21
CA THR A 183 -29.26 -2.40 6.46
C THR A 183 -28.70 -2.36 5.04
N TYR A 184 -28.89 -1.28 4.29
CA TYR A 184 -28.35 -1.26 2.92
C TYR A 184 -26.81 -1.21 2.89
N ILE A 185 -26.15 -0.62 3.90
CA ILE A 185 -24.68 -0.59 3.96
C ILE A 185 -24.12 -1.95 4.36
N THR A 186 -24.71 -2.59 5.37
CA THR A 186 -24.29 -3.95 5.74
C THR A 186 -24.52 -4.91 4.59
N LEU A 187 -25.64 -4.81 3.87
CA LEU A 187 -25.92 -5.60 2.67
C LEU A 187 -24.85 -5.39 1.59
N GLY A 188 -24.53 -4.13 1.25
CA GLY A 188 -23.50 -3.82 0.26
C GLY A 188 -22.11 -4.37 0.66
N ILE A 189 -21.73 -4.23 1.92
CA ILE A 189 -20.46 -4.78 2.44
C ILE A 189 -20.45 -6.30 2.36
N VAL A 190 -21.51 -6.97 2.81
CA VAL A 190 -21.59 -8.45 2.81
C VAL A 190 -21.50 -8.99 1.39
N ILE A 191 -22.16 -8.36 0.43
CA ILE A 191 -22.14 -8.82 -0.96
C ILE A 191 -20.77 -8.56 -1.59
N GLU A 192 -20.18 -7.37 -1.40
CA GLU A 192 -18.83 -7.07 -1.91
C GLU A 192 -17.82 -8.06 -1.34
N THR A 193 -17.80 -8.25 -0.02
CA THR A 193 -16.85 -9.14 0.64
C THR A 193 -17.03 -10.60 0.23
N THR A 194 -18.27 -11.07 0.08
CA THR A 194 -18.57 -12.43 -0.38
C THR A 194 -18.14 -12.65 -1.83
N VAL A 195 -18.54 -11.76 -2.76
CA VAL A 195 -18.17 -11.90 -4.18
C VAL A 195 -16.66 -11.72 -4.37
N SER A 196 -16.04 -10.78 -3.65
CA SER A 196 -14.58 -10.59 -3.62
C SER A 196 -13.86 -11.85 -3.15
N SER A 197 -14.38 -12.50 -2.09
CA SER A 197 -13.81 -13.74 -1.57
C SER A 197 -13.96 -14.92 -2.53
N LEU A 198 -15.09 -15.04 -3.25
CA LEU A 198 -15.33 -16.11 -4.21
C LEU A 198 -14.45 -15.99 -5.46
N PHE A 199 -14.32 -14.76 -6.01
CA PHE A 199 -13.49 -14.52 -7.20
C PHE A 199 -11.99 -14.63 -6.92
N GLN A 200 -11.57 -14.46 -5.66
CA GLN A 200 -10.16 -14.47 -5.25
C GLN A 200 -9.73 -15.79 -4.59
N TYR A 201 -10.41 -16.90 -4.90
CA TYR A 201 -10.03 -18.22 -4.42
C TYR A 201 -8.63 -18.62 -4.98
N ARG A 202 -7.70 -19.02 -4.09
CA ARG A 202 -6.24 -19.26 -4.30
C ARG A 202 -5.26 -18.10 -4.05
N LEU A 203 -5.59 -17.14 -3.18
CA LEU A 203 -4.74 -15.96 -2.93
C LEU A 203 -3.64 -16.11 -1.86
N GLU A 204 -3.66 -17.08 -0.94
CA GLU A 204 -2.61 -17.23 0.08
C GLU A 204 -1.21 -17.33 -0.56
N ASN A 205 -1.05 -18.22 -1.55
CA ASN A 205 0.23 -18.38 -2.26
C ASN A 205 0.60 -17.13 -3.10
N ARG A 206 -0.38 -16.39 -3.63
CA ARG A 206 -0.11 -15.15 -4.39
C ARG A 206 0.26 -13.99 -3.49
N ALA A 207 -0.37 -13.86 -2.33
CA ALA A 207 -0.06 -12.86 -1.32
C ALA A 207 1.35 -13.09 -0.79
N ARG A 208 1.67 -14.34 -0.43
CA ARG A 208 3.01 -14.75 0.00
C ARG A 208 4.07 -14.51 -1.07
N ASN A 209 3.80 -14.92 -2.31
CA ASN A 209 4.74 -14.69 -3.42
C ASN A 209 4.92 -13.20 -3.73
N ARG A 210 3.85 -12.39 -3.67
CA ARG A 210 3.96 -10.93 -3.81
C ARG A 210 4.79 -10.32 -2.69
N LEU A 211 4.54 -10.72 -1.44
CA LEU A 211 5.28 -10.23 -0.29
C LEU A 211 6.76 -10.56 -0.41
N ALA A 212 7.09 -11.81 -0.75
CA ALA A 212 8.46 -12.25 -1.00
C ALA A 212 9.12 -11.50 -2.15
N THR A 213 8.43 -11.35 -3.28
CA THR A 213 8.95 -10.63 -4.46
C THR A 213 9.22 -9.16 -4.14
N ASN A 214 8.28 -8.49 -3.47
CA ASN A 214 8.44 -7.09 -3.11
C ASN A 214 9.55 -6.91 -2.06
N PHE A 215 9.70 -7.85 -1.12
CA PHE A 215 10.79 -7.86 -0.16
C PHE A 215 12.15 -8.01 -0.87
N LEU A 216 12.28 -8.94 -1.82
CA LEU A 216 13.50 -9.12 -2.61
C LEU A 216 13.82 -7.86 -3.45
N GLN A 217 12.81 -7.20 -4.01
CA GLN A 217 13.01 -5.92 -4.71
C GLN A 217 13.52 -4.82 -3.79
N ALA A 218 12.94 -4.68 -2.59
CA ALA A 218 13.39 -3.71 -1.59
C ALA A 218 14.80 -4.02 -1.09
N LEU A 219 15.09 -5.30 -0.82
CA LEU A 219 16.41 -5.76 -0.43
C LEU A 219 17.43 -5.45 -1.53
N GLY A 220 17.10 -5.70 -2.79
CA GLY A 220 17.96 -5.34 -3.93
C GLY A 220 18.14 -3.82 -4.10
N GLY A 221 17.15 -3.00 -3.75
CA GLY A 221 17.31 -1.54 -3.67
C GLY A 221 18.27 -1.13 -2.56
N ALA A 222 18.08 -1.67 -1.35
CA ALA A 222 18.88 -1.42 -0.17
C ALA A 222 20.34 -1.86 -0.36
N THR A 223 20.60 -3.07 -0.85
CA THR A 223 21.97 -3.57 -1.07
C THR A 223 22.70 -2.74 -2.12
N ARG A 224 22.04 -2.33 -3.21
CA ARG A 224 22.63 -1.41 -4.21
C ARG A 224 22.99 -0.06 -3.61
N SER A 225 22.15 0.48 -2.73
CA SER A 225 22.45 1.74 -2.03
C SER A 225 23.66 1.58 -1.11
N LEU A 226 23.73 0.50 -0.32
CA LEU A 226 24.89 0.21 0.54
C LEU A 226 26.18 0.06 -0.24
N VAL A 227 26.14 -0.64 -1.37
CA VAL A 227 27.32 -0.84 -2.22
C VAL A 227 27.87 0.51 -2.72
N ARG A 228 26.99 1.45 -3.10
CA ARG A 228 27.41 2.80 -3.49
C ARG A 228 27.98 3.58 -2.31
N LEU A 229 27.38 3.46 -1.13
CA LEU A 229 27.88 4.11 0.10
C LEU A 229 29.26 3.56 0.51
N LEU A 230 29.47 2.25 0.44
CA LEU A 230 30.77 1.61 0.69
C LEU A 230 31.84 2.05 -0.31
N GLY A 231 31.45 2.33 -1.56
CA GLY A 231 32.30 2.90 -2.60
C GLY A 231 32.61 4.39 -2.43
N GLY A 232 32.07 5.06 -1.42
CA GLY A 232 32.33 6.48 -1.15
C GLY A 232 31.56 7.45 -2.05
N ASP A 233 30.50 7.00 -2.72
CA ASP A 233 29.68 7.86 -3.58
C ASP A 233 28.84 8.84 -2.74
N ARG A 234 29.21 10.13 -2.76
CA ARG A 234 28.50 11.19 -2.04
C ARG A 234 27.06 11.41 -2.52
N GLN A 235 26.75 11.08 -3.78
CA GLN A 235 25.38 11.20 -4.30
C GLN A 235 24.47 10.07 -3.80
N ALA A 236 25.03 8.96 -3.35
CA ALA A 236 24.28 7.83 -2.81
C ALA A 236 23.55 8.20 -1.50
N ILE A 237 24.07 9.15 -0.72
CA ILE A 237 23.42 9.66 0.49
C ILE A 237 22.10 10.35 0.14
N ALA A 238 22.08 11.19 -0.91
CA ALA A 238 20.87 11.88 -1.34
C ALA A 238 19.78 10.92 -1.88
N HIS A 239 20.20 9.90 -2.66
CA HIS A 239 19.30 8.89 -3.22
C HIS A 239 18.84 7.81 -2.22
N SER A 240 19.38 7.78 -1.00
CA SER A 240 18.98 6.81 0.04
C SER A 240 17.56 7.05 0.57
N THR A 241 17.06 8.28 0.47
CA THR A 241 15.71 8.68 0.90
C THR A 241 14.61 7.90 0.16
N ASP A 242 14.83 7.61 -1.12
CA ASP A 242 13.90 6.83 -1.95
C ASP A 242 13.79 5.38 -1.48
N VAL A 243 14.88 4.82 -0.95
CA VAL A 243 14.90 3.46 -0.39
C VAL A 243 14.08 3.39 0.89
N PHE A 244 14.18 4.39 1.78
CA PHE A 244 13.33 4.48 2.97
C PHE A 244 11.85 4.63 2.61
N GLY A 245 11.53 5.45 1.59
CA GLY A 245 10.17 5.55 1.06
C GLY A 245 9.66 4.18 0.59
N THR A 246 10.49 3.42 -0.12
CA THR A 246 10.14 2.07 -0.57
C THR A 246 9.89 1.12 0.61
N ILE A 247 10.76 1.12 1.63
CA ILE A 247 10.60 0.30 2.84
C ILE A 247 9.32 0.66 3.60
N LEU A 248 9.00 1.94 3.73
CA LEU A 248 7.78 2.41 4.41
C LEU A 248 6.52 1.96 3.65
N THR A 249 6.49 2.14 2.32
CA THR A 249 5.35 1.70 1.51
C THR A 249 5.14 0.18 1.56
N LEU A 250 6.21 -0.58 1.73
CA LEU A 250 6.17 -2.02 1.91
C LEU A 250 5.67 -2.43 3.28
N SER A 251 6.10 -1.73 4.32
CA SER A 251 5.58 -1.92 5.67
C SER A 251 4.06 -1.76 5.70
N ASP A 252 3.51 -0.79 4.95
CA ASP A 252 2.06 -0.62 4.80
C ASP A 252 1.41 -1.81 4.08
N GLN A 253 2.08 -2.39 3.08
CA GLN A 253 1.56 -3.54 2.34
C GLN A 253 1.53 -4.84 3.15
N VAL A 254 2.47 -5.02 4.09
CA VAL A 254 2.56 -6.22 4.95
C VAL A 254 1.26 -6.43 5.72
N GLU A 255 0.66 -5.36 6.24
CA GLU A 255 -0.58 -5.44 7.02
C GLU A 255 -1.76 -5.95 6.18
N PHE A 256 -1.88 -5.52 4.92
CA PHE A 256 -2.91 -6.03 4.02
C PHE A 256 -2.64 -7.47 3.58
N ALA A 257 -1.38 -7.82 3.37
CA ALA A 257 -1.00 -9.19 3.05
C ALA A 257 -1.33 -10.12 4.22
N GLU A 258 -1.11 -9.71 5.46
CA GLU A 258 -1.44 -10.48 6.66
C GLU A 258 -2.95 -10.75 6.79
N ILE A 259 -3.79 -9.73 6.52
CA ILE A 259 -5.25 -9.91 6.46
C ILE A 259 -5.64 -10.95 5.39
N GLU A 260 -4.89 -11.02 4.29
CA GLU A 260 -5.16 -11.93 3.17
C GLU A 260 -4.65 -13.36 3.41
N MET A 261 -3.50 -13.52 4.10
CA MET A 261 -2.91 -14.81 4.48
C MET A 261 -3.58 -15.46 5.69
N GLY A 262 -4.37 -14.70 6.46
CA GLY A 262 -5.18 -15.22 7.56
C GLY A 262 -4.43 -15.35 8.89
N ARG A 263 -5.18 -15.68 9.95
CA ARG A 263 -4.75 -15.55 11.36
C ARG A 263 -3.69 -16.56 11.86
N HIS A 264 -3.20 -17.45 11.01
CA HIS A 264 -2.47 -18.66 11.44
C HIS A 264 -0.98 -18.68 11.04
N GLN A 265 -0.46 -17.63 10.41
CA GLN A 265 0.94 -17.59 9.93
C GLN A 265 1.64 -16.30 10.40
N HIS A 266 2.75 -16.45 11.12
CA HIS A 266 3.62 -15.33 11.58
C HIS A 266 4.41 -14.64 10.45
N GLU A 267 4.04 -14.87 9.20
CA GLU A 267 4.73 -14.33 8.02
C GLU A 267 4.72 -12.79 8.00
N GLY A 268 3.64 -12.17 8.49
CA GLY A 268 3.56 -10.71 8.64
C GLY A 268 4.55 -10.17 9.67
N ASP A 269 4.68 -10.83 10.83
CA ASP A 269 5.63 -10.41 11.88
C ASP A 269 7.07 -10.57 11.41
N HIS A 270 7.40 -11.66 10.73
CA HIS A 270 8.71 -11.87 10.13
C HIS A 270 9.03 -10.82 9.06
N ALA A 271 8.06 -10.46 8.21
CA ALA A 271 8.24 -9.41 7.21
C ALA A 271 8.50 -8.04 7.85
N ARG A 272 7.76 -7.67 8.92
CA ARG A 272 8.01 -6.42 9.66
C ARG A 272 9.39 -6.42 10.33
N ALA A 273 9.78 -7.52 10.96
CA ALA A 273 11.10 -7.66 11.58
C ALA A 273 12.22 -7.51 10.54
N ALA A 274 12.05 -8.11 9.36
CA ALA A 274 13.01 -8.01 8.28
C ALA A 274 13.11 -6.58 7.71
N LEU A 275 11.98 -5.90 7.49
CA LEU A 275 11.97 -4.50 7.06
C LEU A 275 12.63 -3.58 8.10
N ALA A 276 12.36 -3.79 9.39
CA ALA A 276 13.00 -3.03 10.46
C ALA A 276 14.53 -3.25 10.48
N ALA A 277 14.99 -4.51 10.31
CA ALA A 277 16.40 -4.82 10.19
C ALA A 277 17.05 -4.15 8.96
N MET A 278 16.33 -4.07 7.83
CA MET A 278 16.79 -3.34 6.65
C MET A 278 16.92 -1.83 6.90
N THR A 279 15.97 -1.23 7.61
CA THR A 279 16.04 0.18 8.01
C THR A 279 17.25 0.46 8.89
N ILE A 280 17.52 -0.40 9.88
CA ILE A 280 18.71 -0.30 10.74
C ILE A 280 19.98 -0.42 9.88
N LEU A 281 20.01 -1.38 8.96
CA LEU A 281 21.15 -1.58 8.06
C LEU A 281 21.41 -0.37 7.16
N MET A 282 20.35 0.25 6.59
CA MET A 282 20.48 1.51 5.84
C MET A 282 21.02 2.64 6.71
N SER A 283 20.48 2.79 7.92
CA SER A 283 20.94 3.83 8.86
C SER A 283 22.44 3.71 9.14
N ARG A 284 22.91 2.48 9.42
CA ARG A 284 24.35 2.22 9.64
C ARG A 284 25.19 2.43 8.38
N GLY A 285 24.66 2.07 7.22
CA GLY A 285 25.32 2.35 5.94
C GLY A 285 25.49 3.83 5.65
N LEU A 286 24.51 4.65 6.02
CA LEU A 286 24.58 6.11 5.88
C LEU A 286 25.57 6.74 6.84
N GLU A 287 25.58 6.30 8.10
CA GLU A 287 26.60 6.70 9.08
C GLU A 287 28.00 6.38 8.57
N LEU A 288 28.22 5.16 8.05
CA LEU A 288 29.49 4.76 7.46
C LEU A 288 29.83 5.62 6.23
N GLY A 289 28.88 5.87 5.33
CA GLY A 289 29.07 6.73 4.18
C GLY A 289 29.48 8.16 4.55
N ALA A 290 28.93 8.71 5.65
CA ALA A 290 29.32 9.99 6.18
C ALA A 290 30.74 9.98 6.76
N LEU A 291 31.13 8.90 7.46
CA LEU A 291 32.51 8.73 7.97
C LEU A 291 33.54 8.63 6.83
N LEU A 292 33.19 7.97 5.73
CA LEU A 292 34.04 7.84 4.53
C LEU A 292 34.22 9.16 3.77
N ALA A 293 33.42 10.19 4.08
CA ALA A 293 33.61 11.51 3.51
C ALA A 293 34.81 12.27 4.13
N VAL A 294 35.32 11.78 5.28
CA VAL A 294 36.50 12.33 5.97
C VAL A 294 37.76 12.02 5.14
N PRO A 295 38.66 12.99 4.90
CA PRO A 295 39.92 12.74 4.19
C PRO A 295 40.77 11.64 4.84
N ASN A 296 41.45 10.81 4.05
CA ASN A 296 42.31 9.69 4.49
C ASN A 296 41.61 8.51 5.20
N SER A 297 40.29 8.42 5.16
CA SER A 297 39.51 7.31 5.73
C SER A 297 39.50 6.02 4.89
N GLN A 298 40.03 6.06 3.66
CA GLN A 298 39.92 4.97 2.67
C GLN A 298 41.24 4.17 2.48
N GLY A 299 41.73 3.56 3.57
CA GLY A 299 42.93 2.73 3.54
C GLY A 299 42.78 1.43 2.74
N SER A 300 43.90 0.78 2.41
CA SER A 300 43.93 -0.49 1.66
C SER A 300 43.16 -1.62 2.35
N ARG A 301 43.25 -1.70 3.68
CA ARG A 301 42.49 -2.67 4.51
C ARG A 301 40.98 -2.44 4.43
N TYR A 302 40.56 -1.18 4.45
CA TYR A 302 39.15 -0.82 4.25
C TYR A 302 38.68 -1.24 2.85
N GLN A 303 39.43 -0.91 1.80
CA GLN A 303 39.08 -1.25 0.42
C GLN A 303 38.94 -2.77 0.21
N ALA A 304 39.84 -3.58 0.79
CA ALA A 304 39.76 -5.04 0.72
C ALA A 304 38.47 -5.58 1.38
N THR A 305 38.13 -5.06 2.56
CA THR A 305 36.93 -5.46 3.31
C THR A 305 35.65 -4.97 2.64
N ALA A 306 35.65 -3.74 2.15
CA ALA A 306 34.54 -3.14 1.41
C ALA A 306 34.28 -3.89 0.10
N ALA A 307 35.32 -4.38 -0.58
CA ALA A 307 35.17 -5.23 -1.76
C ALA A 307 34.47 -6.56 -1.42
N GLN A 308 34.91 -7.26 -0.36
CA GLN A 308 34.26 -8.51 0.09
C GLN A 308 32.79 -8.29 0.48
N ALA A 309 32.52 -7.23 1.25
CA ALA A 309 31.17 -6.85 1.64
C ALA A 309 30.30 -6.47 0.44
N THR A 310 30.88 -5.77 -0.55
CA THR A 310 30.20 -5.40 -1.79
C THR A 310 29.80 -6.65 -2.59
N THR A 311 30.72 -7.61 -2.77
CA THR A 311 30.42 -8.87 -3.48
C THR A 311 29.31 -9.65 -2.78
N PHE A 312 29.34 -9.71 -1.44
CA PHE A 312 28.29 -10.36 -0.66
C PHE A 312 26.93 -9.66 -0.86
N LEU A 313 26.86 -8.34 -0.71
CA LEU A 313 25.63 -7.56 -0.83
C LEU A 313 25.02 -7.61 -2.24
N GLN A 314 25.84 -7.63 -3.29
CA GLN A 314 25.37 -7.73 -4.68
C GLN A 314 24.75 -9.09 -5.00
N THR A 315 25.25 -10.16 -4.40
CA THR A 315 24.77 -11.54 -4.65
C THR A 315 23.66 -11.98 -3.70
N LEU A 316 23.43 -11.24 -2.61
CA LEU A 316 22.42 -11.57 -1.60
C LEU A 316 20.98 -11.69 -2.16
N PRO A 317 20.45 -10.73 -2.96
CA PRO A 317 19.07 -10.81 -3.44
C PRO A 317 18.82 -12.02 -4.34
N THR A 318 19.80 -12.41 -5.16
CA THR A 318 19.67 -13.57 -6.07
C THR A 318 19.77 -14.89 -5.33
N ARG A 319 20.64 -14.98 -4.31
CA ARG A 319 20.75 -16.16 -3.44
C ARG A 319 19.49 -16.41 -2.61
N LEU A 320 18.73 -15.36 -2.30
CA LEU A 320 17.46 -15.44 -1.57
C LEU A 320 16.22 -15.63 -2.46
N ALA A 321 16.36 -15.52 -3.80
CA ALA A 321 15.22 -15.54 -4.73
C ALA A 321 14.66 -16.95 -5.01
N GLY A 322 15.27 -18.01 -4.47
CA GLY A 322 14.83 -19.39 -4.64
C GLY A 322 14.62 -20.13 -3.32
N GLU A 323 14.09 -21.36 -3.38
CA GLU A 323 13.92 -22.26 -2.22
C GLU A 323 15.24 -22.89 -1.74
N GLN A 324 16.38 -22.24 -2.01
CA GLN A 324 17.67 -22.74 -1.59
C GLN A 324 17.80 -22.67 -0.07
N PRO A 325 18.51 -23.63 0.56
CA PRO A 325 18.77 -23.57 2.00
C PRO A 325 19.52 -22.28 2.34
N ILE A 326 19.11 -21.62 3.42
CA ILE A 326 19.67 -20.33 3.85
C ILE A 326 21.02 -20.48 4.57
N GLN A 327 21.32 -21.69 5.07
CA GLN A 327 22.53 -22.04 5.80
C GLN A 327 23.84 -21.60 5.12
N PRO A 328 24.09 -21.84 3.81
CA PRO A 328 25.30 -21.35 3.14
C PRO A 328 25.42 -19.82 3.16
N VAL A 329 24.31 -19.09 2.98
CA VAL A 329 24.32 -17.61 3.05
C VAL A 329 24.70 -17.13 4.45
N LEU A 330 24.19 -17.80 5.49
CA LEU A 330 24.52 -17.50 6.88
C LEU A 330 25.99 -17.82 7.21
N ALA A 331 26.53 -18.91 6.65
CA ALA A 331 27.94 -19.27 6.83
C ALA A 331 28.88 -18.23 6.21
N ASP A 332 28.61 -17.79 4.97
CA ASP A 332 29.37 -16.74 4.30
C ASP A 332 29.29 -15.41 5.08
N LEU A 333 28.11 -15.06 5.61
CA LEU A 333 27.93 -13.87 6.44
C LEU A 333 28.72 -13.96 7.75
N ALA A 334 28.73 -15.13 8.39
CA ALA A 334 29.48 -15.37 9.62
C ALA A 334 30.99 -15.22 9.39
N LEU A 335 31.49 -15.75 8.26
CA LEU A 335 32.88 -15.59 7.84
C LEU A 335 33.23 -14.11 7.62
N LEU A 336 32.43 -13.38 6.84
CA LEU A 336 32.65 -11.96 6.58
C LEU A 336 32.65 -11.15 7.89
N ARG A 337 31.73 -11.45 8.82
CA ARG A 337 31.68 -10.81 10.14
C ARG A 337 32.92 -11.10 10.98
N ALA A 338 33.47 -12.32 10.91
CA ALA A 338 34.70 -12.68 11.59
C ALA A 338 35.88 -11.88 11.05
N THR A 339 36.04 -11.81 9.71
CA THR A 339 37.08 -11.01 9.05
C THR A 339 37.00 -9.53 9.43
N CYS A 340 35.80 -8.94 9.43
CA CYS A 340 35.61 -7.54 9.85
C CYS A 340 35.99 -7.31 11.32
N ARG A 341 35.69 -8.25 12.22
CA ARG A 341 36.04 -8.15 13.65
C ARG A 341 37.53 -8.26 13.88
N GLU A 342 38.19 -9.19 13.20
CA GLU A 342 39.63 -9.37 13.27
C GLU A 342 40.35 -8.10 12.82
N LEU A 343 39.99 -7.56 11.65
CA LEU A 343 40.56 -6.31 11.15
C LEU A 343 40.31 -5.12 12.09
N ALA A 344 39.13 -5.03 12.68
CA ALA A 344 38.82 -3.98 13.65
C ALA A 344 39.72 -4.09 14.89
N SER A 345 39.96 -5.29 15.42
CA SER A 345 40.89 -5.48 16.55
C SER A 345 42.33 -5.11 16.18
N THR A 346 42.81 -5.51 14.99
CA THR A 346 44.19 -5.21 14.58
C THR A 346 44.41 -3.71 14.40
N CYS A 347 43.45 -2.99 13.79
CA CYS A 347 43.54 -1.54 13.66
C CYS A 347 43.50 -0.83 15.01
N LEU A 348 42.70 -1.32 15.96
CA LEU A 348 42.61 -0.73 17.30
C LEU A 348 43.92 -0.91 18.08
N GLU A 349 44.55 -2.09 17.98
CA GLU A 349 45.87 -2.35 18.58
C GLU A 349 46.93 -1.41 18.02
N GLU A 350 46.95 -1.20 16.70
CA GLU A 350 47.89 -0.27 16.05
C GLU A 350 47.67 1.18 16.48
N GLU A 351 46.42 1.64 16.59
CA GLU A 351 46.11 2.97 17.12
C GLU A 351 46.53 3.12 18.58
N MET A 352 46.29 2.10 19.43
CA MET A 352 46.73 2.12 20.82
C MET A 352 48.25 2.21 20.94
N VAL A 353 48.99 1.44 20.13
CA VAL A 353 50.46 1.48 20.10
C VAL A 353 50.95 2.86 19.67
N ALA A 354 50.38 3.43 18.60
CA ALA A 354 50.73 4.76 18.12
C ALA A 354 50.44 5.87 19.15
N ALA A 355 49.36 5.73 19.94
CA ALA A 355 49.02 6.68 21.00
C ALA A 355 49.96 6.57 22.22
N THR A 356 50.46 5.37 22.53
CA THR A 356 51.39 5.15 23.65
C THR A 356 52.86 5.45 23.31
N HIS A 357 53.22 5.45 22.02
CA HIS A 357 54.55 5.79 21.53
C HIS A 357 54.46 6.87 20.43
N PRO A 358 54.15 8.13 20.79
CA PRO A 358 54.18 9.22 19.82
C PRO A 358 55.62 9.44 19.34
N GLN A 359 55.81 9.50 18.01
CA GLN A 359 57.09 9.81 17.38
C GLN A 359 57.54 11.25 17.67
#